data_AF-A0A5M5C1P7-F1
#
_entry.id   AF-A0A5M5C1P7-F1
#
_cell.length_a   1.000
_cell.length_b   1.000
_cell.length_c   1.000
_cell.angle_alpha   90.00
_cell.angle_beta   90.00
_cell.angle_gamma   90.00
#
_symmetry.space_group_name_H-M   'P 1'
#
loop_
_entity.id
_entity.type
_entity.pdbx_description
1 polymer ?
#
loop_
_entity_poly.entity_id
_entity_poly.type
_entity_poly.pdbx_seq_one_letter_code
_entity_poly.pdbx_strand_id
1 'polypeptide(L)'
;MPLGDLINKLLRGEADEWCETDFGFYLESLTHGDKKELEQVLETVDEAIVNWKSLSLISRYEDKIKEWEEGKCSMDEVDELYFEEELWRKEGKRLLTAETLYAAISSKGFINDYHHDAMEKALDNNDVRCLKTDWENMMLAQIRSFKDVIIGRLEVASVKPIIDKQSVVRVLKKLNDYPEVLDVMLCSEFLGVSIHKLYKLTSAHEIPFYRSKGNGRKLSFKRDEVYEWRMAHRQETNEEYVNEMNERLAARSTNFYNNPNKLKK
;
A
#
# COMPACT_ATOMS: atom_id res chain seq x y z
N MET A 1 5.07 15.82 25.93
CA MET A 1 3.99 14.88 26.32
C MET A 1 4.49 13.47 26.06
N PRO A 2 4.39 12.54 27.02
CA PRO A 2 4.70 11.12 26.81
C PRO A 2 3.88 10.49 25.67
N LEU A 3 4.44 9.49 24.98
CA LEU A 3 3.76 8.80 23.86
C LEU A 3 2.43 8.17 24.29
N GLY A 4 2.41 7.52 25.46
CA GLY A 4 1.19 6.91 26.00
C GLY A 4 0.07 7.92 26.24
N ASP A 5 0.40 9.12 26.71
CA ASP A 5 -0.59 10.19 26.93
C ASP A 5 -1.17 10.68 25.61
N LEU A 6 -0.32 10.84 24.58
CA LEU A 6 -0.77 11.21 23.25
C LEU A 6 -1.68 10.12 22.65
N ILE A 7 -1.27 8.86 22.71
CA ILE A 7 -2.06 7.71 22.24
C ILE A 7 -3.44 7.69 22.92
N ASN A 8 -3.48 7.86 24.24
CA ASN A 8 -4.75 7.91 24.97
C ASN A 8 -5.64 9.07 24.52
N LYS A 9 -5.06 10.25 24.28
CA LYS A 9 -5.79 11.43 23.78
C LYS A 9 -6.33 11.20 22.36
N LEU A 10 -5.54 10.58 21.48
CA LEU A 10 -5.93 10.23 20.12
C LEU A 10 -7.07 9.19 20.11
N LEU A 11 -6.99 8.15 20.94
CA LEU A 11 -8.01 7.10 21.04
C LEU A 11 -9.34 7.58 21.66
N ARG A 12 -9.32 8.71 22.36
CA ARG A 12 -10.54 9.37 22.89
C ARG A 12 -11.15 10.37 21.91
N GLY A 13 -10.46 10.68 20.82
CA GLY A 13 -10.84 11.76 19.91
C GLY A 13 -10.84 13.12 20.61
N GLU A 14 -9.84 13.36 21.46
CA GLU A 14 -9.62 14.62 22.19
C GLU A 14 -8.46 15.43 21.59
N ALA A 15 -7.89 14.98 20.47
CA ALA A 15 -6.71 15.56 19.83
C ALA A 15 -7.04 16.23 18.48
N ASP A 16 -8.25 16.78 18.34
CA ASP A 16 -8.74 17.50 17.14
C ASP A 16 -7.85 18.69 16.75
N GLU A 17 -7.03 19.19 17.68
CA GLU A 17 -6.06 20.26 17.46
C GLU A 17 -4.78 19.81 16.72
N TRP A 18 -4.52 18.51 16.62
CA TRP A 18 -3.28 17.97 16.03
C TRP A 18 -3.42 17.79 14.53
N CYS A 19 -2.47 18.35 13.76
CA CYS A 19 -2.32 18.08 12.34
C CYS A 19 -1.07 17.22 12.06
N GLU A 20 -0.93 16.78 10.80
CA GLU A 20 0.22 15.99 10.34
C GLU A 20 1.57 16.67 10.64
N THR A 21 1.61 18.01 10.59
CA THR A 21 2.83 18.77 10.88
C THR A 21 3.19 18.69 12.37
N ASP A 22 2.20 18.74 13.26
CA ASP A 22 2.41 18.61 14.71
C ASP A 22 2.89 17.20 15.07
N PHE A 23 2.29 16.18 14.46
CA PHE A 23 2.77 14.80 14.59
C PHE A 23 4.21 14.65 14.11
N GLY A 24 4.57 15.32 13.01
CA GLY A 24 5.93 15.38 12.53
C GLY A 24 6.89 15.95 13.58
N PHE A 25 6.64 17.16 14.08
CA PHE A 25 7.51 17.78 15.10
C PHE A 25 7.59 16.95 16.37
N TYR A 26 6.48 16.34 16.78
CA TYR A 26 6.42 15.46 17.94
C TYR A 26 7.30 14.22 17.76
N LEU A 27 7.18 13.52 16.63
CA LEU A 27 8.01 12.35 16.33
C LEU A 27 9.48 12.71 16.25
N GLU A 28 9.83 13.85 15.66
CA GLU A 28 11.22 14.32 15.62
C GLU A 28 11.79 14.55 17.02
N SER A 29 10.98 15.13 17.92
CA SER A 29 11.38 15.33 19.30
C SER A 29 11.51 14.04 20.11
N LEU A 30 10.74 13.01 19.72
CA LEU A 30 10.65 11.74 20.43
C LEU A 30 11.74 10.75 19.99
N THR A 31 12.01 10.69 18.68
CA THR A 31 12.89 9.67 18.10
C THR A 31 14.19 10.22 17.52
N HIS A 32 14.30 11.55 17.38
CA HIS A 32 15.44 12.20 16.71
C HIS A 32 15.75 11.65 15.31
N GLY A 33 14.72 11.11 14.63
CA GLY A 33 14.85 10.45 13.34
C GLY A 33 15.47 9.06 13.39
N ASP A 34 15.70 8.49 14.57
CA ASP A 34 16.17 7.11 14.71
C ASP A 34 15.11 6.12 14.20
N LYS A 35 15.54 5.27 13.27
CA LYS A 35 14.65 4.33 12.60
C LYS A 35 14.10 3.28 13.57
N LYS A 36 14.92 2.78 14.50
CA LYS A 36 14.50 1.73 15.44
C LYS A 36 13.51 2.30 16.45
N GLU A 37 13.72 3.52 16.90
CA GLU A 37 12.76 4.22 17.76
C GLU A 37 11.45 4.49 17.02
N LEU A 38 11.46 4.88 15.74
CA LEU A 38 10.25 5.00 14.92
C LEU A 38 9.50 3.66 14.77
N GLU A 39 10.21 2.55 14.56
CA GLU A 39 9.62 1.20 14.51
C GLU A 39 8.95 0.82 15.85
N GLN A 40 9.58 1.14 16.98
CA GLN A 40 9.00 0.91 18.31
C GLN A 40 7.75 1.77 18.57
N VAL A 41 7.77 3.03 18.12
CA VAL A 41 6.59 3.91 18.21
C VAL A 41 5.44 3.34 17.37
N LEU A 42 5.73 2.86 16.15
CA LEU A 42 4.74 2.22 15.28
C LEU A 42 4.11 0.98 15.93
N GLU A 43 4.95 0.09 16.47
CA GLU A 43 4.49 -1.11 17.18
C GLU A 43 3.58 -0.75 18.36
N THR A 44 3.99 0.24 19.16
CA THR A 44 3.19 0.72 20.31
C THR A 44 1.83 1.28 19.86
N VAL A 45 1.79 2.02 18.76
CA VAL A 45 0.54 2.56 18.19
C VAL A 45 -0.36 1.44 17.67
N ASP A 46 0.21 0.45 16.99
CA ASP A 46 -0.54 -0.70 16.47
C ASP A 46 -1.13 -1.56 17.59
N GLU A 47 -0.36 -1.86 18.62
CA GLU A 47 -0.84 -2.54 19.81
C GLU A 47 -1.98 -1.77 20.49
N ALA A 48 -1.84 -0.45 20.60
CA ALA A 48 -2.88 0.39 21.20
C ALA A 48 -4.19 0.37 20.39
N ILE A 49 -4.12 0.41 19.06
CA ILE A 49 -5.30 0.30 18.18
C ILE A 49 -5.95 -1.09 18.32
N VAL A 50 -5.15 -2.16 18.30
CA VAL A 50 -5.66 -3.54 18.45
C VAL A 50 -6.34 -3.71 19.81
N ASN A 51 -5.68 -3.26 20.88
CA ASN A 51 -6.24 -3.31 22.23
C ASN A 51 -7.55 -2.52 22.30
N TRP A 52 -7.59 -1.28 21.83
CA TRP A 52 -8.80 -0.45 21.83
C TRP A 52 -9.97 -1.13 21.11
N LYS A 53 -9.73 -1.78 19.96
CA LYS A 53 -10.77 -2.54 19.23
C LYS A 53 -11.29 -3.72 20.04
N SER A 54 -10.40 -4.40 20.78
CA SER A 54 -10.73 -5.58 21.60
C SER A 54 -11.58 -5.27 22.84
N LEU A 55 -11.64 -4.01 23.26
CA LEU A 55 -12.48 -3.55 24.38
C LEU A 55 -13.98 -3.54 24.05
N SER A 56 -14.34 -3.74 22.78
CA SER A 56 -15.71 -3.71 22.30
C SER A 56 -16.19 -5.08 21.83
N LEU A 57 -17.46 -5.37 22.09
CA LEU A 57 -18.10 -6.65 21.79
C LEU A 57 -19.36 -6.41 20.96
N ILE A 58 -19.50 -7.06 19.81
CA ILE A 58 -20.81 -7.26 19.16
C ILE A 58 -21.29 -8.66 19.54
N SER A 59 -22.46 -8.77 20.15
CA SER A 59 -23.06 -10.06 20.44
C SER A 59 -23.39 -10.79 19.13
N ARG A 60 -22.99 -12.04 19.04
CA ARG A 60 -23.32 -12.97 17.95
C ARG A 60 -24.33 -14.02 18.39
N TYR A 61 -24.80 -13.95 19.64
CA TYR A 61 -25.69 -14.93 20.22
C TYR A 61 -26.96 -15.12 19.39
N GLU A 62 -27.60 -14.02 18.96
CA GLU A 62 -28.83 -14.10 18.17
C GLU A 62 -28.60 -14.74 16.78
N ASP A 63 -27.48 -14.44 16.14
CA ASP A 63 -27.09 -15.11 14.88
C ASP A 63 -26.82 -16.60 15.10
N LYS A 64 -26.16 -16.95 16.22
CA LYS A 64 -25.84 -18.33 16.58
C LYS A 64 -27.10 -19.14 16.92
N ILE A 65 -28.11 -18.52 17.54
CA ILE A 65 -29.43 -19.14 17.75
C ILE A 65 -30.10 -19.46 16.41
N LYS A 66 -30.08 -18.52 15.45
CA LYS A 66 -30.62 -18.78 14.10
C LYS A 66 -29.88 -19.92 13.40
N GLU A 67 -28.55 -19.96 13.51
CA GLU A 67 -27.74 -21.07 12.99
C GLU A 67 -28.15 -22.42 13.62
N TRP A 68 -28.42 -22.44 14.93
CA TRP A 68 -28.89 -23.64 15.62
C TRP A 68 -30.29 -24.06 15.18
N GLU A 69 -31.23 -23.12 15.05
CA GLU A 69 -32.59 -23.39 14.55
C GLU A 69 -32.58 -23.95 13.12
N GLU A 70 -31.62 -23.52 12.30
CA GLU A 70 -31.37 -24.04 10.95
C GLU A 70 -30.58 -25.36 10.92
N GLY A 71 -30.17 -25.88 12.08
CA GLY A 71 -29.41 -27.12 12.23
C GLY A 71 -27.95 -27.02 11.78
N LYS A 72 -27.39 -25.80 11.67
CA LYS A 72 -26.00 -25.55 11.25
C LYS A 72 -24.99 -25.69 12.39
N CYS A 73 -25.45 -25.61 13.64
CA CYS A 73 -24.61 -25.82 14.83
C CYS A 73 -25.37 -26.59 15.93
N SER A 74 -24.63 -27.09 16.90
CA SER A 74 -25.15 -27.78 18.09
C SER A 74 -25.56 -26.80 19.19
N MET A 75 -26.37 -27.27 20.16
CA MET A 75 -26.72 -26.48 21.34
C MET A 75 -25.48 -26.18 22.20
N ASP A 76 -24.55 -27.14 22.31
CA ASP A 76 -23.30 -26.96 23.06
C ASP A 76 -22.50 -25.76 22.54
N GLU A 77 -22.42 -25.57 21.20
CA GLU A 77 -21.77 -24.39 20.60
C GLU A 77 -22.49 -23.06 20.89
N VAL A 78 -23.81 -23.09 21.11
CA VAL A 78 -24.59 -21.90 21.51
C VAL A 78 -24.31 -21.56 22.97
N ASP A 79 -24.29 -22.57 23.84
CA ASP A 79 -23.98 -22.42 25.27
C ASP A 79 -22.54 -21.92 25.47
N GLU A 80 -21.56 -22.46 24.73
CA GLU A 80 -20.18 -21.99 24.75
C GLU A 80 -20.08 -20.49 24.41
N LEU A 81 -20.76 -20.04 23.35
CA LEU A 81 -20.79 -18.63 22.97
C LEU A 81 -21.45 -17.77 24.05
N TYR A 82 -22.53 -18.24 24.66
CA TYR A 82 -23.17 -17.52 25.76
C TYR A 82 -22.20 -17.31 26.94
N PHE A 83 -21.49 -18.35 27.35
CA PHE A 83 -20.52 -18.25 28.44
C PHE A 83 -19.33 -17.36 28.08
N GLU A 84 -18.86 -17.41 26.83
CA GLU A 84 -17.79 -16.53 26.33
C GLU A 84 -18.22 -15.05 26.37
N GLU A 85 -19.40 -14.71 25.85
CA GLU A 85 -19.91 -13.34 25.89
C GLU A 85 -20.19 -12.86 27.32
N GLU A 86 -20.66 -13.73 28.20
CA GLU A 86 -20.87 -13.41 29.62
C GLU A 86 -19.56 -13.17 30.36
N LEU A 87 -18.50 -13.93 30.04
CA LEU A 87 -17.16 -13.66 30.54
C LEU A 87 -16.67 -12.29 30.09
N TRP A 88 -16.84 -11.95 28.82
CA TRP A 88 -16.47 -10.64 28.28
C TRP A 88 -17.25 -9.48 28.92
N ARG A 89 -18.52 -9.68 29.28
CA ARG A 89 -19.27 -8.69 30.08
C ARG A 89 -18.65 -8.52 31.47
N LYS A 90 -18.23 -9.60 32.13
CA LYS A 90 -17.55 -9.55 33.43
C LYS A 90 -16.17 -8.88 33.36
N GLU A 91 -15.47 -9.04 32.25
CA GLU A 91 -14.22 -8.32 31.95
C GLU A 91 -14.44 -6.82 31.66
N GLY A 92 -15.69 -6.38 31.58
CA GLY A 92 -16.05 -4.97 31.35
C GLY A 92 -15.99 -4.54 29.90
N LYS A 93 -16.01 -5.48 28.94
CA LYS A 93 -16.10 -5.13 27.51
C LYS A 93 -17.38 -4.38 27.23
N ARG A 94 -17.29 -3.33 26.40
CA ARG A 94 -18.44 -2.55 25.98
C ARG A 94 -19.24 -3.34 24.95
N LEU A 95 -20.45 -3.75 25.30
CA LEU A 95 -21.40 -4.28 24.33
C LEU A 95 -21.83 -3.17 23.37
N LEU A 96 -21.70 -3.42 22.08
CA LEU A 96 -22.10 -2.55 20.98
C LEU A 96 -23.41 -3.07 20.38
N THR A 97 -24.44 -2.24 20.46
CA THR A 97 -25.72 -2.41 19.76
C THR A 97 -25.86 -1.36 18.67
N ALA A 98 -26.76 -1.58 17.70
CA ALA A 98 -27.03 -0.58 16.67
C ALA A 98 -27.42 0.78 17.29
N GLU A 99 -28.29 0.79 18.30
CA GLU A 99 -28.72 2.00 19.01
C GLU A 99 -27.54 2.75 19.67
N THR A 100 -26.68 2.03 20.40
CA THR A 100 -25.54 2.65 21.09
C THR A 100 -24.51 3.22 20.12
N LEU A 101 -24.27 2.53 19.00
CA LEU A 101 -23.36 2.97 17.95
C LEU A 101 -23.93 4.18 17.20
N TYR A 102 -25.21 4.12 16.80
CA TYR A 102 -25.87 5.23 16.13
C TYR A 102 -25.89 6.47 17.02
N ALA A 103 -26.22 6.34 18.31
CA ALA A 103 -26.17 7.45 19.25
C ALA A 103 -24.75 8.04 19.39
N ALA A 104 -23.72 7.19 19.42
CA ALA A 104 -22.33 7.64 19.47
C ALA A 104 -21.91 8.39 18.19
N ILE A 105 -22.27 7.89 17.00
CA ILE A 105 -22.02 8.57 15.71
C ILE A 105 -22.78 9.90 15.67
N SER A 106 -24.08 9.89 15.99
CA SER A 106 -24.93 11.08 16.02
C SER A 106 -24.38 12.16 16.96
N SER A 107 -23.87 11.78 18.13
CA SER A 107 -23.29 12.72 19.10
C SER A 107 -22.06 13.47 18.57
N LYS A 108 -21.33 12.88 17.63
CA LYS A 108 -20.17 13.49 16.95
C LYS A 108 -20.57 14.27 15.70
N GLY A 109 -21.78 14.06 15.21
CA GLY A 109 -22.32 14.69 14.01
C GLY A 109 -22.09 13.87 12.75
N PHE A 110 -22.89 14.15 11.73
CA PHE A 110 -22.83 13.48 10.44
C PHE A 110 -22.03 14.32 9.45
N ILE A 111 -21.29 13.65 8.56
CA ILE A 111 -20.49 14.29 7.52
C ILE A 111 -21.37 15.12 6.57
N ASN A 112 -22.53 14.58 6.21
CA ASN A 112 -23.54 15.20 5.36
C ASN A 112 -24.87 14.44 5.48
N ASP A 113 -25.92 14.90 4.79
CA ASP A 113 -27.25 14.29 4.80
C ASP A 113 -27.23 12.84 4.28
N TYR A 114 -26.43 12.54 3.26
CA TYR A 114 -26.30 11.17 2.75
C TYR A 114 -25.70 10.20 3.79
N HIS A 115 -24.73 10.69 4.57
CA HIS A 115 -24.14 9.92 5.66
C HIS A 115 -25.17 9.69 6.75
N HIS A 116 -25.96 10.71 7.11
CA HIS A 116 -27.07 10.57 8.05
C HIS A 116 -28.06 9.50 7.60
N ASP A 117 -28.58 9.60 6.37
CA ASP A 117 -29.55 8.65 5.80
C ASP A 117 -28.99 7.22 5.77
N ALA A 118 -27.70 7.07 5.48
CA ALA A 118 -27.03 5.76 5.50
C ALA A 118 -26.96 5.17 6.91
N MET A 119 -26.64 5.99 7.93
CA MET A 119 -26.59 5.54 9.32
C MET A 119 -27.98 5.25 9.89
N GLU A 120 -28.99 6.02 9.52
CA GLU A 120 -30.39 5.78 9.90
C GLU A 120 -30.90 4.47 9.30
N LYS A 121 -30.62 4.25 8.01
CA LYS A 121 -30.93 2.99 7.35
C LYS A 121 -30.17 1.80 7.97
N ALA A 122 -28.93 1.98 8.39
CA ALA A 122 -28.17 0.94 9.08
C ALA A 122 -28.79 0.62 10.46
N LEU A 123 -29.28 1.62 11.18
CA LEU A 123 -30.03 1.44 12.42
C LEU A 123 -31.33 0.67 12.19
N ASP A 124 -32.14 1.07 11.20
CA ASP A 124 -33.42 0.42 10.87
C ASP A 124 -33.24 -1.07 10.51
N ASN A 125 -32.15 -1.41 9.83
CA ASN A 125 -31.82 -2.77 9.47
C ASN A 125 -31.07 -3.55 10.57
N ASN A 126 -30.82 -2.92 11.72
CA ASN A 126 -29.96 -3.44 12.79
C ASN A 126 -28.57 -3.89 12.27
N ASP A 127 -28.01 -3.18 11.30
CA ASP A 127 -26.69 -3.45 10.74
C ASP A 127 -25.58 -2.90 11.65
N VAL A 128 -25.35 -3.62 12.76
CA VAL A 128 -24.33 -3.31 13.76
C VAL A 128 -22.93 -3.27 13.13
N ARG A 129 -22.68 -4.03 12.05
CA ARG A 129 -21.36 -4.07 11.39
C ARG A 129 -21.09 -2.78 10.63
N CYS A 130 -22.08 -2.28 9.89
CA CYS A 130 -21.98 -1.00 9.20
C CYS A 130 -21.73 0.13 10.19
N LEU A 131 -22.58 0.23 11.23
CA LEU A 131 -22.46 1.24 12.28
C LEU A 131 -21.13 1.16 13.04
N LYS A 132 -20.65 -0.04 13.36
CA LYS A 132 -19.35 -0.21 14.02
C LYS A 132 -18.20 0.24 13.13
N THR A 133 -18.26 -0.08 11.84
CA THR A 133 -17.21 0.30 10.89
C THR A 133 -17.10 1.81 10.78
N ASP A 134 -18.24 2.49 10.66
CA ASP A 134 -18.28 3.95 10.60
C ASP A 134 -17.77 4.59 11.91
N TRP A 135 -18.30 4.13 13.04
CA TRP A 135 -17.86 4.58 14.36
C TRP A 135 -16.36 4.37 14.58
N GLU A 136 -15.80 3.21 14.20
CA GLU A 136 -14.36 2.95 14.28
C GLU A 136 -13.55 3.88 13.37
N ASN A 137 -14.03 4.16 12.15
CA ASN A 137 -13.36 5.07 11.24
C ASN A 137 -13.29 6.48 11.79
N MET A 138 -14.39 6.94 12.40
CA MET A 138 -14.46 8.24 13.06
C MET A 138 -13.56 8.31 14.29
N MET A 139 -13.65 7.33 15.20
CA MET A 139 -12.89 7.35 16.46
C MET A 139 -11.38 7.13 16.26
N LEU A 140 -10.99 6.37 15.24
CA LEU A 140 -9.57 6.06 14.98
C LEU A 140 -8.93 6.99 13.93
N ALA A 141 -9.64 7.98 13.39
CA ALA A 141 -9.13 8.84 12.32
C ALA A 141 -7.79 9.49 12.67
N GLN A 142 -7.68 10.10 13.87
CA GLN A 142 -6.48 10.83 14.27
C GLN A 142 -5.30 9.90 14.57
N ILE A 143 -5.53 8.78 15.26
CA ILE A 143 -4.43 7.82 15.52
C ILE A 143 -3.95 7.15 14.24
N ARG A 144 -4.84 6.96 13.25
CA ARG A 144 -4.45 6.50 11.90
C ARG A 144 -3.63 7.56 11.16
N SER A 145 -4.02 8.83 11.22
CA SER A 145 -3.21 9.92 10.67
C SER A 145 -1.82 9.98 11.33
N PHE A 146 -1.74 9.84 12.66
CA PHE A 146 -0.47 9.73 13.37
C PHE A 146 0.36 8.54 12.89
N LYS A 147 -0.25 7.37 12.74
CA LYS A 147 0.37 6.17 12.18
C LYS A 147 0.91 6.40 10.77
N ASP A 148 0.13 7.06 9.90
CA ASP A 148 0.52 7.35 8.52
C ASP A 148 1.76 8.26 8.47
N VAL A 149 1.86 9.25 9.37
CA VAL A 149 3.06 10.09 9.50
C VAL A 149 4.28 9.27 9.94
N ILE A 150 4.12 8.31 10.86
CA ILE A 150 5.21 7.41 11.27
C ILE A 150 5.68 6.56 10.08
N ILE A 151 4.76 5.96 9.34
CA ILE A 151 5.06 5.15 8.16
C ILE A 151 5.78 5.99 7.11
N GLY A 152 5.28 7.18 6.79
CA GLY A 152 5.92 8.08 5.84
C GLY A 152 7.36 8.44 6.24
N ARG A 153 7.63 8.64 7.54
CA ARG A 153 8.99 8.86 8.06
C ARG A 153 9.87 7.63 7.95
N LEU A 154 9.34 6.44 8.20
CA LEU A 154 10.08 5.17 8.03
C LEU A 154 10.42 4.90 6.57
N GLU A 155 9.53 5.23 5.64
CA GLU A 155 9.79 5.16 4.20
C GLU A 155 10.94 6.09 3.80
N VAL A 156 10.95 7.33 4.30
CA VAL A 156 12.03 8.31 4.09
C VAL A 156 13.34 7.84 4.75
N ALA A 157 13.30 7.28 5.97
CA ALA A 157 14.48 6.75 6.66
C ALA A 157 15.04 5.47 6.02
N SER A 158 14.20 4.71 5.29
CA SER A 158 14.63 3.55 4.50
C SER A 158 15.37 3.96 3.21
N VAL A 159 15.19 5.21 2.75
CA VAL A 159 16.08 5.81 1.76
C VAL A 159 17.44 6.04 2.43
N LYS A 160 18.37 5.10 2.26
CA LYS A 160 19.77 5.27 2.66
C LYS A 160 20.24 6.68 2.30
N PRO A 161 20.94 7.41 3.21
CA PRO A 161 21.57 8.66 2.85
C PRO A 161 22.77 8.31 1.97
N ILE A 162 22.54 8.21 0.67
CA ILE A 162 23.59 8.45 -0.30
C ILE A 162 23.80 9.96 -0.22
N ILE A 163 24.68 10.40 0.68
CA ILE A 163 25.44 11.61 0.40
C ILE A 163 26.33 11.24 -0.78
N ASP A 164 25.74 11.28 -1.96
CA ASP A 164 26.45 11.54 -3.18
C ASP A 164 25.62 12.56 -3.93
N LYS A 165 26.28 13.62 -4.34
CA LYS A 165 25.71 14.86 -4.83
C LYS A 165 25.03 14.65 -6.19
N GLN A 166 23.91 13.92 -6.29
CA GLN A 166 23.16 13.79 -7.56
C GLN A 166 21.79 13.12 -7.43
N SER A 167 20.83 13.78 -6.78
CA SER A 167 19.41 13.48 -7.03
C SER A 167 18.53 14.70 -6.76
N VAL A 168 18.80 15.78 -7.49
CA VAL A 168 17.81 16.83 -7.70
C VAL A 168 16.66 16.20 -8.50
N VAL A 169 15.52 16.04 -7.85
CA VAL A 169 14.16 16.01 -8.42
C VAL A 169 14.03 15.33 -9.79
N ARG A 170 13.63 14.05 -9.83
CA ARG A 170 13.13 13.46 -11.09
C ARG A 170 11.72 13.97 -11.37
N VAL A 171 11.63 15.15 -11.97
CA VAL A 171 10.49 15.52 -12.81
C VAL A 171 10.56 14.63 -14.04
N LEU A 172 9.54 13.82 -14.31
CA LEU A 172 9.41 13.08 -15.57
C LEU A 172 9.19 14.08 -16.71
N LYS A 173 10.29 14.56 -17.31
CA LYS A 173 10.25 15.35 -18.55
C LYS A 173 9.71 14.50 -19.70
N LYS A 174 8.82 15.06 -20.52
CA LYS A 174 8.26 14.37 -21.69
C LYS A 174 9.35 14.24 -22.76
N LEU A 175 9.22 13.24 -23.65
CA LEU A 175 10.22 12.91 -24.70
C LEU A 175 10.67 14.12 -25.56
N ASN A 176 9.80 15.11 -25.75
CA ASN A 176 10.03 16.31 -26.55
C ASN A 176 10.77 17.44 -25.81
N ASP A 177 10.95 17.32 -24.49
CA ASP A 177 11.65 18.33 -23.68
C ASP A 177 13.17 18.17 -23.73
N TYR A 178 13.67 17.08 -24.34
CA TYR A 178 15.09 16.80 -24.49
C TYR A 178 15.63 17.35 -25.82
N PRO A 179 16.84 17.95 -25.82
CA PRO A 179 17.45 18.46 -27.04
C PRO A 179 17.77 17.30 -28.02
N GLU A 180 17.84 17.61 -29.32
CA GLU A 180 18.12 16.62 -30.37
C GLU A 180 19.47 15.90 -30.17
N VAL A 181 20.45 16.64 -29.63
CA VAL A 181 21.77 16.11 -29.27
C VAL A 181 21.91 16.12 -27.75
N LEU A 182 22.07 14.94 -27.17
CA LEU A 182 22.25 14.70 -25.74
C LEU A 182 23.75 14.61 -25.43
N ASP A 183 24.16 15.18 -24.30
CA ASP A 183 25.46 14.87 -23.71
C ASP A 183 25.37 13.61 -22.83
N VAL A 184 26.49 13.21 -22.23
CA VAL A 184 26.55 11.99 -21.40
C VAL A 184 25.59 12.07 -20.21
N MET A 185 25.42 13.24 -19.60
CA MET A 185 24.55 13.44 -18.44
C MET A 185 23.08 13.30 -18.86
N LEU A 186 22.69 14.01 -19.92
CA LEU A 186 21.33 14.00 -20.46
C LEU A 186 20.97 12.63 -21.04
N CYS A 187 21.90 11.92 -21.67
CA CYS A 187 21.67 10.57 -22.19
C CYS A 187 21.49 9.54 -21.05
N SER A 188 22.24 9.68 -19.96
CA SER A 188 22.09 8.88 -18.75
C SER A 188 20.72 9.10 -18.11
N GLU A 189 20.25 10.36 -18.04
CA GLU A 189 18.90 10.72 -17.57
C GLU A 189 17.81 10.17 -18.51
N PHE A 190 17.96 10.35 -19.82
CA PHE A 190 17.01 9.94 -20.85
C PHE A 190 16.79 8.41 -20.88
N LEU A 191 17.85 7.63 -20.72
CA LEU A 191 17.79 6.17 -20.68
C LEU A 191 17.46 5.62 -19.28
N GLY A 192 17.60 6.44 -18.23
CA GLY A 192 17.46 6.01 -16.84
C GLY A 192 18.56 5.06 -16.37
N VAL A 193 19.72 5.04 -17.03
CA VAL A 193 20.89 4.21 -16.67
C VAL A 193 21.97 5.06 -16.03
N SER A 194 22.84 4.47 -15.20
CA SER A 194 23.96 5.23 -14.62
C SER A 194 24.97 5.65 -15.69
N ILE A 195 25.65 6.79 -15.48
CA ILE A 195 26.72 7.27 -16.36
C ILE A 195 27.81 6.21 -16.56
N HIS A 196 28.15 5.47 -15.51
CA HIS A 196 29.12 4.37 -15.58
C HIS A 196 28.65 3.25 -16.53
N LYS A 197 27.38 2.85 -16.43
CA LYS A 197 26.79 1.87 -17.35
C LYS A 197 26.74 2.43 -18.77
N LEU A 198 26.41 3.70 -18.95
CA LEU A 198 26.43 4.36 -20.25
C LEU A 198 27.83 4.34 -20.87
N TYR A 199 28.88 4.65 -20.10
CA TYR A 199 30.26 4.52 -20.58
C TYR A 199 30.60 3.08 -20.97
N LYS A 200 30.16 2.08 -20.21
CA LYS A 200 30.35 0.67 -20.57
C LYS A 200 29.70 0.35 -21.91
N LEU A 201 28.44 0.76 -22.12
CA LEU A 201 27.72 0.59 -23.38
C LEU A 201 28.44 1.27 -24.56
N THR A 202 28.95 2.49 -24.36
CA THR A 202 29.70 3.21 -25.41
C THR A 202 31.05 2.56 -25.69
N SER A 203 31.74 2.03 -24.68
CA SER A 203 33.02 1.34 -24.87
C SER A 203 32.86 0.01 -25.61
N ALA A 204 31.77 -0.71 -25.33
CA ALA A 204 31.39 -1.94 -26.01
C ALA A 204 30.77 -1.69 -27.40
N HIS A 205 30.56 -0.44 -27.78
CA HIS A 205 29.86 -0.02 -29.02
C HIS A 205 28.45 -0.62 -29.14
N GLU A 206 27.81 -0.88 -27.99
CA GLU A 206 26.45 -1.42 -27.94
C GLU A 206 25.41 -0.33 -28.22
N ILE A 207 25.68 0.92 -27.82
CA ILE A 207 24.79 2.08 -28.04
C ILE A 207 25.37 3.04 -29.10
N PRO A 208 24.55 3.64 -29.99
CA PRO A 208 25.02 4.67 -30.93
C PRO A 208 25.57 5.91 -30.21
N PHE A 209 26.77 6.37 -30.59
CA PHE A 209 27.35 7.60 -30.06
C PHE A 209 28.26 8.30 -31.07
N TYR A 210 28.43 9.60 -30.90
CA TYR A 210 29.28 10.45 -31.72
C TYR A 210 30.42 11.04 -30.88
N ARG A 211 31.59 11.21 -31.50
CA ARG A 211 32.74 11.90 -30.89
C ARG A 211 32.94 13.25 -31.55
N SER A 212 33.14 14.29 -30.74
CA SER A 212 33.44 15.63 -31.27
C SER A 212 34.79 15.65 -31.98
N LYS A 213 34.82 16.18 -33.22
CA LYS A 213 36.05 16.35 -34.00
C LYS A 213 36.89 17.47 -33.37
N GLY A 214 37.97 17.10 -32.70
CA GLY A 214 38.97 18.07 -32.20
C GLY A 214 39.68 17.70 -30.91
N ASN A 215 39.13 16.78 -30.09
CA ASN A 215 39.89 16.18 -28.97
C ASN A 215 39.21 14.97 -28.31
N GLY A 216 38.33 14.24 -29.01
CA GLY A 216 37.89 12.84 -28.74
C GLY A 216 37.23 12.48 -27.39
N ARG A 217 37.30 13.35 -26.38
CA ARG A 217 36.92 13.09 -24.98
C ARG A 217 35.43 13.33 -24.72
N LYS A 218 34.79 14.21 -25.48
CA LYS A 218 33.35 14.50 -25.32
C LYS A 218 32.52 13.59 -26.23
N LEU A 219 31.66 12.78 -25.61
CA LEU A 219 30.65 11.98 -26.27
C LEU A 219 29.36 12.78 -26.41
N SER A 220 28.71 12.63 -27.54
CA SER A 220 27.39 13.18 -27.83
C SER A 220 26.50 12.10 -28.44
N PHE A 221 25.21 12.14 -28.18
CA PHE A 221 24.26 11.14 -28.59
C PHE A 221 23.10 11.80 -29.33
N LYS A 222 22.66 11.24 -30.46
CA LYS A 222 21.44 11.71 -31.10
C LYS A 222 20.25 11.07 -30.41
N ARG A 223 19.30 11.89 -29.95
CA ARG A 223 18.14 11.43 -29.17
C ARG A 223 17.36 10.31 -29.87
N ASP A 224 17.11 10.47 -31.17
CA ASP A 224 16.29 9.53 -31.94
C ASP A 224 16.98 8.17 -32.09
N GLU A 225 18.30 8.14 -32.35
CA GLU A 225 19.07 6.89 -32.47
C GLU A 225 19.15 6.14 -31.14
N VAL A 226 19.30 6.88 -30.03
CA VAL A 226 19.28 6.29 -28.68
C VAL A 226 17.90 5.74 -28.34
N TYR A 227 16.85 6.44 -28.76
CA TYR A 227 15.47 5.98 -28.59
C TYR A 227 15.18 4.73 -29.41
N GLU A 228 15.54 4.71 -30.69
CA GLU A 228 15.40 3.55 -31.58
C GLU A 228 16.17 2.35 -31.05
N TRP A 229 17.41 2.56 -30.61
CA TRP A 229 18.23 1.52 -29.98
C TRP A 229 17.53 0.92 -28.75
N ARG A 230 16.94 1.77 -27.90
CA ARG A 230 16.21 1.34 -26.71
C ARG A 230 14.97 0.51 -27.08
N MET A 231 14.25 0.93 -28.12
CA MET A 231 13.07 0.21 -28.61
C MET A 231 13.46 -1.09 -29.31
N ALA A 232 14.63 -1.16 -29.94
CA ALA A 232 15.16 -2.39 -30.55
C ALA A 232 15.57 -3.44 -29.51
N HIS A 233 15.94 -3.02 -28.29
CA HIS A 233 16.19 -3.90 -27.14
C HIS A 233 14.91 -4.18 -26.32
N ARG A 234 13.74 -4.14 -26.97
CA ARG A 234 12.47 -4.56 -26.36
C ARG A 234 12.56 -6.03 -25.98
N GLN A 235 12.32 -6.32 -24.70
CA GLN A 235 12.04 -7.68 -24.27
C GLN A 235 10.60 -8.04 -24.65
N GLU A 236 10.42 -9.23 -25.22
CA GLU A 236 9.10 -9.79 -25.49
C GLU A 236 8.29 -9.91 -24.20
N THR A 237 6.97 -9.75 -24.32
CA THR A 237 6.09 -9.92 -23.17
C THR A 237 5.93 -11.41 -22.84
N ASN A 238 5.54 -11.73 -21.61
CA ASN A 238 5.24 -13.11 -21.23
C ASN A 238 4.17 -13.74 -22.13
N GLU A 239 3.21 -12.96 -22.63
CA GLU A 239 2.20 -13.43 -23.59
C GLU A 239 2.79 -13.74 -24.96
N GLU A 240 3.68 -12.89 -25.46
CA GLU A 240 4.37 -13.12 -26.75
C GLU A 240 5.27 -14.36 -26.68
N TYR A 241 6.00 -14.54 -25.59
CA TYR A 241 6.81 -15.75 -25.33
C TYR A 241 5.94 -17.01 -25.24
N VAL A 242 4.82 -16.95 -24.51
CA VAL A 242 3.86 -18.07 -24.39
C VAL A 242 3.25 -18.39 -25.75
N ASN A 243 2.88 -17.39 -26.54
CA ASN A 243 2.34 -17.58 -27.89
C ASN A 243 3.38 -18.19 -28.83
N GLU A 244 4.63 -17.73 -28.81
CA GLU A 244 5.71 -18.33 -29.61
C GLU A 244 5.95 -19.80 -29.20
N MET A 245 5.96 -20.10 -27.90
CA MET A 245 6.07 -21.48 -27.42
C MET A 245 4.87 -22.34 -27.84
N ASN A 246 3.67 -21.79 -27.78
CA ASN A 246 2.45 -22.48 -28.22
C ASN A 246 2.46 -22.75 -29.73
N GLU A 247 2.94 -21.81 -30.55
CA GLU A 247 3.11 -22.03 -31.99
C GLU A 247 4.15 -23.10 -32.30
N ARG A 248 5.28 -23.11 -31.58
CA ARG A 248 6.29 -24.18 -31.71
C ARG A 248 5.76 -25.54 -31.27
N LEU A 249 4.93 -25.59 -30.23
CA LEU A 249 4.25 -26.81 -29.79
C LEU A 249 3.19 -27.27 -30.80
N ALA A 250 2.41 -26.35 -31.37
CA ALA A 250 1.44 -26.64 -32.42
C ALA A 250 2.13 -27.16 -33.69
N ALA A 251 3.26 -26.57 -34.08
CA ALA A 251 4.08 -27.03 -35.21
C ALA A 251 4.72 -28.42 -34.96
N ARG A 252 5.06 -28.75 -33.71
CA ARG A 252 5.48 -30.12 -33.35
C ARG A 252 4.33 -31.11 -33.39
N SER A 253 3.15 -30.71 -32.95
CA SER A 253 1.94 -31.53 -32.97
C SER A 253 1.53 -31.86 -34.42
N THR A 254 1.48 -30.87 -35.31
CA THR A 254 1.16 -31.09 -36.73
C THR A 254 2.18 -31.98 -37.44
N ASN A 255 3.47 -31.88 -37.11
CA ASN A 255 4.50 -32.81 -37.62
C ASN A 255 4.35 -34.25 -37.09
N PHE A 256 3.71 -34.44 -35.93
CA PHE A 256 3.41 -35.77 -35.38
C PHE A 256 2.22 -36.43 -36.11
N TYR A 257 1.19 -35.65 -36.45
CA TYR A 257 -0.01 -36.16 -37.16
C TYR A 257 0.19 -36.30 -38.68
N ASN A 258 1.12 -35.55 -39.29
CA ASN A 258 1.39 -35.60 -40.73
C ASN A 258 2.51 -36.58 -41.13
N ASN A 259 2.98 -37.45 -40.22
CA ASN A 259 3.96 -38.49 -40.54
C ASN A 259 3.26 -39.85 -40.76
N PRO A 260 3.00 -40.28 -42.01
CA PRO A 260 2.26 -41.51 -42.31
C PRO A 260 2.97 -42.82 -41.90
N ASN A 261 4.16 -42.76 -41.30
CA ASN A 261 4.96 -43.93 -40.93
C ASN A 261 4.97 -44.28 -39.43
N LYS A 262 4.12 -43.69 -38.58
CA LYS A 262 4.07 -44.04 -37.14
C LYS A 262 2.75 -44.59 -36.60
N LEU A 263 1.74 -44.81 -37.45
CA LEU A 263 0.52 -45.55 -37.12
C LEU A 263 0.52 -46.97 -37.72
N LYS A 264 1.62 -47.71 -37.53
CA LYS A 264 1.64 -49.16 -37.74
C LYS A 264 2.24 -49.85 -36.51
N LYS A 265 1.36 -50.29 -35.63
CA LYS A 265 1.47 -51.54 -34.91
C LYS A 265 0.19 -52.31 -35.16
#